data_AF-A0A369QMD0-F1
#
_entry.id   AF-A0A369QMD0-F1
#
_cell.length_a   1.000
_cell.length_b   1.000
_cell.length_c   1.000
_cell.angle_alpha   90.00
_cell.angle_beta   90.00
_cell.angle_gamma   90.00
#
_symmetry.space_group_name_H-M   'P 1'
#
loop_
_entity.id
_entity.type
_entity.pdbx_description
1 polymer ?
#
loop_
_entity_poly.entity_id
_entity_poly.type
_entity_poly.pdbx_seq_one_letter_code
_entity_poly.pdbx_strand_id
1 'polypeptide(L)'
;MKRKLVKQAVIFVLAFAIISCTDPKSHKVRETAPAVPTTVQKQVEKEPVIITEEREPAETPNVSKLELETFTSYPDEFSGCGCSLFLTEQDKQEQKYIYLDAGDIAMIKLNEEVHTFEYKGKVKGNTLYTSNSMQIEVNITKTVENTEMEETSDVEGTFTVTKGNEKLVQKFIGYCGC
;
A
#
# COMPACT_ATOMS: atom_id res chain seq x y z
N MET A 1 -46.48 14.11 -33.41
CA MET A 1 -46.26 14.15 -31.95
C MET A 1 -45.01 14.98 -31.68
N LYS A 2 -45.15 16.16 -31.05
CA LYS A 2 -44.07 17.13 -30.81
C LYS A 2 -43.36 16.81 -29.49
N ARG A 3 -42.05 16.55 -29.49
CA ARG A 3 -41.25 16.45 -28.24
C ARG A 3 -40.61 17.81 -27.96
N LYS A 4 -40.97 18.40 -26.82
CA LYS A 4 -40.47 19.70 -26.35
C LYS A 4 -39.05 19.55 -25.81
N LEU A 5 -38.15 20.40 -26.30
CA LEU A 5 -36.79 20.62 -25.82
C LEU A 5 -36.88 21.41 -24.50
N VAL A 6 -36.48 20.82 -23.37
CA VAL A 6 -36.38 21.50 -22.08
C VAL A 6 -34.98 22.10 -21.97
N LYS A 7 -34.89 23.44 -21.91
CA LYS A 7 -33.63 24.15 -21.68
C LYS A 7 -33.37 24.22 -20.17
N GLN A 8 -32.29 23.58 -19.72
CA GLN A 8 -31.72 23.78 -18.40
C GLN A 8 -31.13 25.19 -18.28
N ALA A 9 -31.38 25.85 -17.16
CA ALA A 9 -30.65 27.05 -16.75
C ALA A 9 -29.97 26.72 -15.42
N VAL A 10 -28.65 26.59 -15.49
CA VAL A 10 -27.72 26.38 -14.38
C VAL A 10 -27.37 27.75 -13.81
N ILE A 11 -27.58 27.95 -12.51
CA ILE A 11 -27.00 29.08 -11.76
C ILE A 11 -26.50 28.50 -10.43
N PHE A 12 -25.20 28.22 -10.36
CA PHE A 12 -24.49 27.95 -9.10
C PHE A 12 -23.69 29.20 -8.72
N VAL A 13 -24.08 29.81 -7.61
CA VAL A 13 -23.37 30.94 -6.99
C VAL A 13 -22.35 30.36 -6.03
N LEU A 14 -21.06 30.42 -6.39
CA LEU A 14 -19.94 30.06 -5.51
C LEU A 14 -19.69 31.22 -4.52
N ALA A 15 -19.84 30.95 -3.23
CA ALA A 15 -19.35 31.80 -2.16
C ALA A 15 -18.02 31.24 -1.63
N PHE A 16 -16.91 31.92 -1.95
CA PHE A 16 -15.59 31.63 -1.40
C PHE A 16 -15.49 32.18 0.03
N ALA A 17 -15.41 31.28 1.02
CA ALA A 17 -14.96 31.61 2.36
C ALA A 17 -13.49 31.20 2.51
N ILE A 18 -12.61 32.19 2.39
CA ILE A 18 -11.20 32.11 2.78
C ILE A 18 -11.11 32.07 4.30
N ILE A 19 -10.75 30.91 4.86
CA ILE A 19 -10.34 30.79 6.27
C ILE A 19 -8.85 30.47 6.28
N SER A 20 -8.06 31.52 6.50
CA SER A 20 -6.67 31.42 6.95
C SER A 20 -6.66 31.01 8.42
N CYS A 21 -5.81 30.05 8.80
CA CYS A 21 -5.16 30.01 10.13
C CYS A 21 -4.04 28.94 10.14
N THR A 22 -2.75 29.32 10.05
CA THR A 22 -1.77 29.58 11.15
C THR A 22 -1.20 28.31 11.80
N ASP A 23 0.04 27.96 11.44
CA ASP A 23 0.90 26.97 12.11
C ASP A 23 1.53 27.53 13.41
N PRO A 24 1.64 26.71 14.47
CA PRO A 24 2.65 26.93 15.50
C PRO A 24 3.51 25.69 15.81
N LYS A 25 4.82 25.89 15.57
CA LYS A 25 5.97 25.55 16.43
C LYS A 25 6.29 24.07 16.74
N SER A 26 7.31 23.62 16.00
CA SER A 26 8.50 22.89 16.46
C SER A 26 8.78 22.93 17.97
N HIS A 27 8.83 21.74 18.59
CA HIS A 27 9.46 21.50 19.88
C HIS A 27 10.66 20.56 19.71
N LYS A 28 11.85 21.13 19.90
CA LYS A 28 13.13 20.45 20.00
C LYS A 28 13.27 19.92 21.43
N VAL A 29 13.31 18.61 21.63
CA VAL A 29 13.69 18.00 22.92
C VAL A 29 15.02 17.27 22.78
N ARG A 30 15.82 17.50 23.81
CA ARG A 30 17.25 17.38 23.97
C ARG A 30 17.58 16.05 24.64
N GLU A 31 18.52 15.31 24.05
CA GLU A 31 19.71 14.71 24.67
C GLU A 31 19.60 14.28 26.14
N THR A 32 19.72 12.98 26.42
CA THR A 32 20.68 12.49 27.44
C THR A 32 21.02 11.03 27.20
N ALA A 33 22.30 10.74 26.99
CA ALA A 33 22.88 9.41 27.12
C ALA A 33 23.31 9.18 28.59
N PRO A 34 23.21 7.95 29.09
CA PRO A 34 24.09 7.50 30.17
C PRO A 34 24.97 6.32 29.76
N ALA A 35 26.21 6.40 30.25
CA ALA A 35 27.31 5.49 30.07
C ALA A 35 27.20 4.20 30.93
N VAL A 36 27.63 3.08 30.35
CA VAL A 36 28.57 2.01 30.85
C VAL A 36 28.28 1.40 32.25
N PRO A 37 28.21 0.06 32.37
CA PRO A 37 29.41 -0.69 32.76
C PRO A 37 29.66 -2.00 32.01
N THR A 38 30.88 -2.11 31.50
CA THR A 38 31.57 -3.34 31.06
C THR A 38 31.68 -4.32 32.22
N THR A 39 31.01 -5.47 32.14
CA THR A 39 31.26 -6.60 33.03
C THR A 39 32.05 -7.66 32.29
N VAL A 40 33.32 -7.77 32.66
CA VAL A 40 34.27 -8.79 32.24
C VAL A 40 33.81 -10.13 32.83
N GLN A 41 33.42 -11.09 31.98
CA GLN A 41 33.26 -12.48 32.39
C GLN A 41 34.41 -13.34 31.86
N LYS A 42 35.10 -13.87 32.87
CA LYS A 42 36.17 -14.85 32.91
C LYS A 42 35.98 -16.03 31.95
N GLN A 43 36.95 -16.22 31.07
CA GLN A 43 37.09 -17.42 30.25
C GLN A 43 37.36 -18.64 31.14
N VAL A 44 36.56 -19.68 30.96
CA VAL A 44 36.85 -21.04 31.43
C VAL A 44 37.12 -21.87 30.19
N GLU A 45 38.39 -22.21 30.02
CA GLU A 45 38.89 -23.14 29.03
C GLU A 45 38.31 -24.53 29.33
N LYS A 46 37.47 -25.02 28.42
CA LYS A 46 36.93 -26.38 28.43
C LYS A 46 37.56 -27.16 27.28
N GLU A 47 38.05 -28.34 27.60
CA GLU A 47 38.66 -29.30 26.69
C GLU A 47 37.75 -29.66 25.51
N PRO A 48 38.33 -29.96 24.33
CA PRO A 48 37.57 -30.26 23.12
C PRO A 48 36.93 -31.66 23.21
N VAL A 49 35.63 -31.70 23.43
CA VAL A 49 34.82 -32.91 23.21
C VAL A 49 34.50 -32.96 21.71
N ILE A 50 35.11 -33.92 21.01
CA ILE A 50 34.77 -34.24 19.62
C ILE A 50 33.41 -34.94 19.64
N ILE A 51 32.34 -34.16 19.55
CA ILE A 51 31.00 -34.66 19.26
C ILE A 51 30.90 -34.71 17.74
N THR A 52 30.95 -35.92 17.20
CA THR A 52 30.54 -36.18 15.82
C THR A 52 29.02 -36.04 15.78
N GLU A 53 28.54 -34.80 15.62
CA GLU A 53 27.16 -34.54 15.23
C GLU A 53 26.99 -35.07 13.80
N GLU A 54 26.24 -36.16 13.72
CA GLU A 54 25.53 -36.58 12.51
C GLU A 54 24.69 -35.38 12.08
N ARG A 55 25.20 -34.63 11.09
CA ARG A 55 24.53 -33.46 10.54
C ARG A 55 23.21 -33.92 9.95
N GLU A 56 22.14 -33.65 10.68
CA GLU A 56 20.80 -33.60 10.12
C GLU A 56 20.87 -32.74 8.84
N PRO A 57 20.29 -33.18 7.73
CA PRO A 57 20.28 -32.42 6.50
C PRO A 57 19.65 -31.06 6.81
N ALA A 58 20.41 -29.98 6.59
CA ALA A 58 19.91 -28.63 6.74
C ALA A 58 18.63 -28.49 5.89
N GLU A 59 17.48 -28.35 6.57
CA GLU A 59 16.21 -28.11 5.91
C GLU A 59 16.38 -26.84 5.06
N THR A 60 16.35 -27.02 3.75
CA THR A 60 16.34 -25.89 2.81
C THR A 60 15.11 -25.05 3.14
N PRO A 61 15.27 -23.76 3.50
CA PRO A 61 14.12 -22.91 3.82
C PRO A 61 13.18 -22.92 2.63
N ASN A 62 11.97 -23.42 2.86
CA ASN A 62 10.91 -23.45 1.86
C ASN A 62 10.58 -21.99 1.54
N VAL A 63 11.13 -21.48 0.43
CA VAL A 63 10.91 -20.10 -0.01
C VAL A 63 9.46 -20.03 -0.48
N SER A 64 8.59 -19.54 0.40
CA SER A 64 7.15 -19.39 0.14
C SER A 64 6.94 -18.38 -0.99
N LYS A 65 6.42 -18.85 -2.12
CA LYS A 65 6.02 -18.04 -3.26
C LYS A 65 5.07 -16.92 -2.82
N LEU A 66 5.23 -15.70 -3.36
CA LEU A 66 4.27 -14.61 -3.19
C LEU A 66 2.87 -15.02 -3.70
N GLU A 67 1.91 -15.06 -2.79
CA GLU A 67 0.49 -15.25 -3.07
C GLU A 67 -0.26 -13.95 -2.76
N LEU A 68 -0.85 -13.35 -3.79
CA LEU A 68 -1.71 -12.16 -3.64
C LEU A 68 -3.13 -12.60 -3.40
N GLU A 69 -3.70 -12.08 -2.34
CA GLU A 69 -5.05 -12.39 -1.92
C GLU A 69 -5.95 -11.17 -1.98
N THR A 70 -7.25 -11.43 -1.85
CA THR A 70 -8.25 -10.38 -1.69
C THR A 70 -8.61 -10.18 -0.23
N PHE A 71 -9.07 -8.98 0.09
CA PHE A 71 -9.64 -8.62 1.39
C PHE A 71 -10.90 -7.77 1.17
N THR A 72 -11.79 -7.75 2.16
CA THR A 72 -13.14 -7.16 2.02
C THR A 72 -13.42 -6.02 2.99
N SER A 73 -12.50 -5.73 3.91
CA SER A 73 -12.65 -4.65 4.88
C SER A 73 -11.62 -3.56 4.64
N TYR A 74 -12.09 -2.32 4.73
CA TYR A 74 -11.21 -1.17 4.91
C TYR A 74 -10.67 -1.20 6.34
N PRO A 75 -9.38 -0.95 6.55
CA PRO A 75 -8.90 -0.62 7.88
C PRO A 75 -9.52 0.70 8.32
N ASP A 76 -9.82 0.82 9.63
CA ASP A 76 -10.43 2.02 10.21
C ASP A 76 -9.61 3.31 9.97
N GLU A 77 -8.32 3.14 9.68
CA GLU A 77 -7.34 4.20 9.39
C GLU A 77 -7.43 4.73 7.95
N PHE A 78 -8.23 4.09 7.08
CA PHE A 78 -8.35 4.44 5.68
C PHE A 78 -9.43 5.51 5.48
N SER A 79 -9.02 6.78 5.44
CA SER A 79 -9.89 7.90 5.09
C SER A 79 -9.21 8.83 4.08
N GLY A 80 -9.88 9.15 2.98
CA GLY A 80 -9.39 10.11 1.98
C GLY A 80 -9.65 9.66 0.55
N CYS A 81 -9.03 10.39 -0.39
CA CYS A 81 -9.05 10.04 -1.81
C CYS A 81 -8.09 8.91 -2.09
N GLY A 82 -8.47 8.03 -3.01
CA GLY A 82 -7.76 6.77 -3.16
C GLY A 82 -8.20 5.95 -4.36
N CYS A 83 -7.49 4.87 -4.57
CA CYS A 83 -7.75 3.86 -5.57
C CYS A 83 -8.11 2.54 -4.89
N SER A 84 -9.15 1.90 -5.40
CA SER A 84 -9.53 0.53 -5.07
C SER A 84 -9.36 -0.35 -6.29
N LEU A 85 -8.51 -1.38 -6.20
CA LEU A 85 -8.19 -2.25 -7.33
C LEU A 85 -8.64 -3.69 -7.07
N PHE A 86 -9.04 -4.35 -8.16
CA PHE A 86 -9.63 -5.68 -8.20
C PHE A 86 -8.97 -6.50 -9.32
N LEU A 87 -8.95 -7.83 -9.17
CA LEU A 87 -8.45 -8.73 -10.23
C LEU A 87 -9.47 -8.91 -11.34
N THR A 88 -10.76 -8.94 -10.99
CA THR A 88 -11.86 -9.21 -11.92
C THR A 88 -13.07 -8.32 -11.66
N GLU A 89 -13.99 -8.26 -12.62
CA GLU A 89 -15.27 -7.55 -12.46
C GLU A 89 -16.13 -8.18 -11.36
N GLN A 90 -16.04 -9.51 -11.18
CA GLN A 90 -16.73 -10.19 -10.08
C GLN A 90 -16.17 -9.74 -8.72
N ASP A 91 -14.84 -9.64 -8.59
CA ASP A 91 -14.22 -9.12 -7.37
C ASP A 91 -14.64 -7.67 -7.10
N LYS A 92 -14.78 -6.84 -8.15
CA LYS A 92 -15.30 -5.48 -8.03
C LYS A 92 -16.74 -5.45 -7.48
N GLN A 93 -17.62 -6.30 -8.01
CA GLN A 93 -19.01 -6.41 -7.56
C GLN A 93 -19.12 -6.95 -6.12
N GLU A 94 -18.24 -7.88 -5.75
CA GLU A 94 -18.20 -8.49 -4.42
C GLU A 94 -17.34 -7.71 -3.42
N GLN A 95 -16.77 -6.56 -3.82
CA GLN A 95 -15.90 -5.72 -3.01
C GLN A 95 -14.69 -6.48 -2.42
N LYS A 96 -14.05 -7.29 -3.26
CA LYS A 96 -12.84 -8.07 -2.97
C LYS A 96 -11.59 -7.38 -3.50
N TYR A 97 -11.01 -6.53 -2.67
CA TYR A 97 -9.87 -5.68 -3.03
C TYR A 97 -8.58 -6.47 -3.03
N ILE A 98 -7.69 -6.22 -4.00
CA ILE A 98 -6.28 -6.62 -3.92
C ILE A 98 -5.38 -5.48 -3.44
N TYR A 99 -5.88 -4.25 -3.50
CA TYR A 99 -5.15 -3.04 -3.22
C TYR A 99 -6.12 -1.92 -2.84
N LEU A 100 -5.74 -1.17 -1.83
CA LEU A 100 -6.33 0.12 -1.46
C LEU A 100 -5.20 1.14 -1.25
N ASP A 101 -5.32 2.36 -1.75
CA ASP A 101 -4.46 3.48 -1.30
C ASP A 101 -5.23 4.71 -0.85
N ALA A 102 -4.68 5.40 0.14
CA ALA A 102 -5.23 6.64 0.71
C ALA A 102 -4.20 7.77 0.57
N GLY A 103 -3.69 7.96 -0.65
CA GLY A 103 -2.66 8.94 -1.00
C GLY A 103 -1.26 8.61 -0.48
N ASP A 104 -1.10 8.61 0.84
CA ASP A 104 0.21 8.50 1.50
C ASP A 104 0.59 7.06 1.81
N ILE A 105 -0.41 6.18 1.89
CA ILE A 105 -0.27 4.76 2.18
C ILE A 105 -1.01 3.90 1.16
N ALA A 106 -0.50 2.69 0.94
CA ALA A 106 -1.17 1.64 0.19
C ALA A 106 -1.18 0.34 1.00
N MET A 107 -2.21 -0.49 0.81
CA MET A 107 -2.39 -1.74 1.54
C MET A 107 -2.73 -2.87 0.59
N ILE A 108 -2.10 -4.03 0.81
CA ILE A 108 -2.34 -5.26 0.07
C ILE A 108 -2.31 -6.45 1.02
N LYS A 109 -2.91 -7.58 0.63
CA LYS A 109 -2.83 -8.84 1.37
C LYS A 109 -1.93 -9.83 0.64
N LEU A 110 -0.83 -10.24 1.27
CA LEU A 110 0.09 -11.25 0.75
C LEU A 110 0.28 -12.35 1.78
N ASN A 111 0.21 -13.61 1.36
CA ASN A 111 0.46 -14.78 2.22
C ASN A 111 -0.27 -14.66 3.58
N GLU A 112 -1.57 -14.41 3.52
CA GLU A 112 -2.51 -14.23 4.62
C GLU A 112 -2.30 -12.97 5.48
N GLU A 113 -1.26 -12.18 5.24
CA GLU A 113 -0.91 -10.98 6.01
C GLU A 113 -1.25 -9.70 5.23
N VAL A 114 -1.83 -8.72 5.93
CA VAL A 114 -2.04 -7.38 5.39
C VAL A 114 -0.78 -6.56 5.59
N HIS A 115 -0.26 -6.01 4.50
CA HIS A 115 0.95 -5.19 4.50
C HIS A 115 0.63 -3.75 4.10
N THR A 116 1.11 -2.80 4.89
CA THR A 116 1.03 -1.36 4.60
C THR A 116 2.35 -0.87 3.99
N PHE A 117 2.24 -0.03 2.97
CA PHE A 117 3.33 0.54 2.21
C PHE A 117 3.25 2.05 2.19
N GLU A 118 4.40 2.71 2.25
CA GLU A 118 4.50 4.17 2.20
C GLU A 118 4.70 4.65 0.77
N TYR A 119 4.03 5.73 0.39
CA TYR A 119 4.20 6.38 -0.90
C TYR A 119 5.63 6.91 -1.09
N LYS A 120 6.21 6.66 -2.27
CA LYS A 120 7.58 7.10 -2.63
C LYS A 120 7.63 7.96 -3.88
N GLY A 121 6.49 8.33 -4.47
CA GLY A 121 6.43 9.16 -5.67
C GLY A 121 6.02 8.41 -6.92
N LYS A 122 6.30 9.04 -8.07
CA LYS A 122 6.12 8.42 -9.40
C LYS A 122 7.47 8.23 -10.09
N VAL A 123 7.69 7.03 -10.64
CA VAL A 123 8.87 6.71 -11.45
C VAL A 123 8.41 6.27 -12.82
N LYS A 124 8.83 6.99 -13.88
CA LYS A 124 8.41 6.71 -15.27
C LYS A 124 6.88 6.66 -15.46
N GLY A 125 6.14 7.44 -14.67
CA GLY A 125 4.67 7.47 -14.69
C GLY A 125 4.00 6.45 -13.75
N ASN A 126 4.76 5.53 -13.15
CA ASN A 126 4.23 4.50 -12.27
C ASN A 126 4.27 4.97 -10.83
N THR A 127 3.20 4.75 -10.08
CA THR A 127 3.11 5.07 -8.65
C THR A 127 3.88 4.02 -7.87
N LEU A 128 4.75 4.45 -6.97
CA LEU A 128 5.67 3.59 -6.23
C LEU A 128 5.37 3.64 -4.72
N TYR A 129 5.26 2.47 -4.10
CA TYR A 129 5.18 2.34 -2.65
C TYR A 129 6.19 1.32 -2.13
N THR A 130 6.67 1.49 -0.90
CA THR A 130 7.65 0.55 -0.30
C THR A 130 7.32 0.25 1.16
N SER A 131 7.65 -0.97 1.59
CA SER A 131 7.54 -1.41 2.99
C SER A 131 8.63 -2.43 3.28
N ASN A 132 9.51 -2.18 4.24
CA ASN A 132 10.64 -3.07 4.56
C ASN A 132 11.45 -3.46 3.31
N SER A 133 11.49 -4.75 2.97
CA SER A 133 12.15 -5.32 1.78
C SER A 133 11.22 -5.52 0.58
N MET A 134 10.03 -4.93 0.63
CA MET A 134 8.99 -5.05 -0.39
C MET A 134 8.71 -3.73 -1.10
N GLN A 135 8.32 -3.84 -2.36
CA GLN A 135 7.94 -2.72 -3.21
C GLN A 135 6.67 -3.04 -3.98
N ILE A 136 5.79 -2.04 -4.11
CA ILE A 136 4.65 -2.03 -5.00
C ILE A 136 4.88 -1.01 -6.11
N GLU A 137 4.59 -1.39 -7.35
CA GLU A 137 4.54 -0.49 -8.49
C GLU A 137 3.18 -0.61 -9.19
N VAL A 138 2.47 0.51 -9.29
CA VAL A 138 1.15 0.61 -9.95
C VAL A 138 1.32 1.40 -11.25
N ASN A 139 1.03 0.75 -12.37
CA ASN A 139 1.00 1.36 -13.70
C ASN A 139 -0.43 1.37 -14.23
N ILE A 140 -1.06 2.55 -14.25
CA ILE A 140 -2.38 2.76 -14.85
C ILE A 140 -2.19 2.98 -16.35
N THR A 141 -2.84 2.17 -17.17
CA THR A 141 -2.76 2.25 -18.64
C THR A 141 -4.02 2.82 -19.27
N LYS A 142 -5.14 2.82 -18.54
CA LYS A 142 -6.41 3.37 -18.99
C LYS A 142 -7.13 4.03 -17.81
N THR A 143 -7.73 5.19 -18.09
CA THR A 143 -8.56 5.95 -17.17
C THR A 143 -9.79 6.44 -17.91
N VAL A 144 -10.97 6.26 -17.33
CA VAL A 144 -12.26 6.70 -17.87
C VAL A 144 -13.03 7.36 -16.73
N GLU A 145 -13.50 8.59 -16.91
CA GLU A 145 -14.37 9.25 -15.92
C GLU A 145 -15.60 8.38 -15.65
N ASN A 146 -15.90 8.17 -14.37
CA ASN A 146 -17.05 7.37 -13.99
C ASN A 146 -18.32 8.25 -14.05
N THR A 147 -19.35 7.77 -14.75
CA THR A 147 -20.60 8.53 -14.92
C THR A 147 -21.61 8.32 -13.79
N GLU A 148 -21.36 7.36 -12.90
CA GLU A 148 -22.27 6.95 -11.83
C GLU A 148 -21.81 7.43 -10.44
N MET A 149 -20.51 7.62 -10.26
CA MET A 149 -19.87 8.07 -9.02
C MET A 149 -19.14 9.39 -9.29
N GLU A 150 -19.62 10.49 -8.69
CA GLU A 150 -18.97 11.80 -8.80
C GLU A 150 -17.52 11.74 -8.31
N GLU A 151 -16.64 12.54 -8.92
CA GLU A 151 -15.20 12.66 -8.56
C GLU A 151 -14.38 11.36 -8.61
N THR A 152 -14.92 10.31 -9.25
CA THR A 152 -14.20 9.05 -9.48
C THR A 152 -13.93 8.77 -10.96
N SER A 153 -12.93 7.94 -11.22
CA SER A 153 -12.59 7.42 -12.55
C SER A 153 -12.35 5.93 -12.48
N ASP A 154 -12.90 5.18 -13.42
CA ASP A 154 -12.53 3.78 -13.63
C ASP A 154 -11.10 3.70 -14.21
N VAL A 155 -10.32 2.75 -13.71
CA VAL A 155 -8.94 2.54 -14.10
C VAL A 155 -8.66 1.09 -14.45
N GLU A 156 -7.75 0.88 -15.39
CA GLU A 156 -7.16 -0.42 -15.70
C GLU A 156 -5.64 -0.30 -15.76
N GLY A 157 -4.93 -1.39 -15.45
CA GLY A 157 -3.48 -1.32 -15.42
C GLY A 157 -2.79 -2.61 -15.01
N THR A 158 -1.54 -2.45 -14.58
CA THR A 158 -0.72 -3.51 -14.01
C THR A 158 -0.22 -3.11 -12.62
N PHE A 159 -0.29 -4.08 -11.72
CA PHE A 159 0.12 -4.01 -10.34
C PHE A 159 1.27 -5.00 -10.14
N THR A 160 2.38 -4.52 -9.61
CA THR A 160 3.59 -5.33 -9.41
C THR A 160 4.01 -5.30 -7.95
N VAL A 161 4.25 -6.48 -7.37
CA VAL A 161 4.87 -6.65 -6.06
C VAL A 161 6.25 -7.24 -6.24
N THR A 162 7.25 -6.69 -5.56
CA THR A 162 8.60 -7.25 -5.50
C THR A 162 8.98 -7.47 -4.04
N LYS A 163 9.54 -8.66 -3.71
CA LYS A 163 10.07 -9.02 -2.39
C LYS A 163 11.38 -9.78 -2.57
N GLY A 164 12.50 -9.14 -2.30
CA GLY A 164 13.82 -9.70 -2.61
C GLY A 164 13.95 -10.02 -4.11
N ASN A 165 14.16 -11.30 -4.46
CA ASN A 165 14.26 -11.77 -5.84
C ASN A 165 12.91 -12.19 -6.45
N GLU A 166 11.84 -12.20 -5.66
CA GLU A 166 10.51 -12.59 -6.12
C GLU A 166 9.77 -11.39 -6.70
N LYS A 167 9.02 -11.65 -7.78
CA LYS A 167 8.21 -10.66 -8.46
C LYS A 167 6.87 -11.26 -8.85
N LEU A 168 5.80 -10.59 -8.44
CA LEU A 168 4.43 -10.87 -8.88
C LEU A 168 3.93 -9.69 -9.71
N VAL A 169 3.34 -9.96 -10.87
CA VAL A 169 2.76 -8.94 -11.76
C VAL A 169 1.35 -9.38 -12.10
N GLN A 170 0.35 -8.56 -11.78
CA GLN A 170 -1.05 -8.82 -12.10
C GLN A 170 -1.69 -7.64 -12.82
N LYS A 171 -2.61 -7.95 -13.73
CA LYS A 171 -3.50 -6.93 -14.28
C LYS A 171 -4.60 -6.63 -13.26
N PHE A 172 -5.09 -5.40 -13.29
CA PHE A 172 -6.21 -4.99 -12.46
C PHE A 172 -7.22 -4.17 -13.24
N ILE A 173 -8.42 -4.12 -12.68
CA ILE A 173 -9.42 -3.09 -12.90
C ILE A 173 -9.66 -2.38 -11.58
N GLY A 174 -10.23 -1.19 -11.59
CA GLY A 174 -10.49 -0.46 -10.36
C GLY A 174 -11.16 0.87 -10.58
N TYR A 175 -11.21 1.65 -9.52
CA TYR A 175 -11.56 3.06 -9.58
C TYR A 175 -10.64 3.84 -8.67
N CYS A 176 -10.40 5.10 -9.03
CA CYS A 176 -9.70 6.08 -8.20
C CYS A 176 -10.57 7.32 -8.06
N GLY A 177 -10.62 7.92 -6.88
CA GLY A 177 -11.37 9.16 -6.70
C GLY A 177 -11.34 9.73 -5.30
N CYS A 178 -12.00 10.88 -5.20
CA CYS A 178 -12.52 11.50 -4.00
C CYS A 178 -14.06 11.44 -4.11
#